data_AF-F2I1B1-F1
#
_entry.id   AF-F2I1B1-F1
#
_cell.length_a   1.000
_cell.length_b   1.000
_cell.length_c   1.000
_cell.angle_alpha   90.00
_cell.angle_beta   90.00
_cell.angle_gamma   90.00
#
_symmetry.space_group_name_H-M   'P 1'
#
loop_
_entity.id
_entity.type
_entity.pdbx_description
1 polymer ?
#
loop_
_entity_poly.entity_id
_entity_poly.type
_entity_poly.pdbx_seq_one_letter_code
_entity_poly.pdbx_strand_id
1 'polypeptide(L)'
;MLVGATNKNDVVQSIGQTILKEQPNENIWAYIETVEQKKFGKKKIIRNTLLILEFDSRGVLKSKKILNKNDFNKIKFDEASTVSSGLNNSFSKRIFSSIRKRAQNKLDTITK
;
A
#
# COMPACT_ATOMS: atom_id res chain seq x y z
N MET A 1 8.59 -16.56 -13.85
CA MET A 1 8.86 -15.28 -14.55
C MET A 1 10.36 -15.15 -14.78
N LEU A 2 10.72 -15.01 -16.06
CA LEU A 2 12.08 -14.90 -16.54
C LEU A 2 12.36 -13.42 -16.86
N VAL A 3 13.44 -12.88 -16.29
CA VAL A 3 13.88 -11.50 -16.54
C VAL A 3 14.30 -11.36 -18.01
N GLY A 4 13.91 -10.26 -18.65
CA GLY A 4 14.19 -9.98 -20.07
C GLY A 4 13.24 -10.64 -21.07
N ALA A 5 12.34 -11.51 -20.62
CA ALA A 5 11.38 -12.22 -21.49
C ALA A 5 9.93 -12.02 -21.06
N THR A 6 9.63 -12.11 -19.76
CA THR A 6 8.27 -11.94 -19.24
C THR A 6 7.82 -10.48 -19.40
N ASN A 7 6.67 -10.23 -20.02
CA ASN A 7 6.07 -8.91 -20.15
C ASN A 7 4.96 -8.67 -19.09
N LYS A 8 4.43 -7.44 -18.99
CA LYS A 8 3.35 -7.08 -18.04
C LYS A 8 2.11 -7.98 -18.17
N ASN A 9 1.69 -8.36 -19.37
CA ASN A 9 0.51 -9.21 -19.58
C ASN A 9 0.74 -10.64 -19.09
N ASP A 10 1.94 -11.19 -19.32
CA ASP A 10 2.32 -12.52 -18.81
C ASP A 10 2.26 -12.55 -17.27
N VAL A 11 2.69 -11.46 -16.62
CA VAL A 11 2.60 -11.31 -15.16
C VAL A 11 1.15 -11.29 -14.70
N VAL A 12 0.29 -10.50 -15.35
CA VAL A 12 -1.15 -10.45 -15.04
C VAL A 12 -1.81 -11.81 -15.23
N GLN A 13 -1.46 -12.54 -16.29
CA GLN A 13 -1.99 -13.87 -16.56
C GLN A 13 -1.52 -14.90 -15.52
N SER A 14 -0.30 -14.75 -14.99
CA SER A 14 0.30 -15.70 -14.05
C SER A 14 -0.16 -15.50 -12.60
N ILE A 15 -0.22 -14.25 -12.13
CA ILE A 15 -0.46 -13.93 -10.71
C ILE A 15 -1.54 -12.85 -10.48
N GLY A 16 -2.22 -12.43 -11.54
CA GLY A 16 -3.27 -11.43 -11.49
C GLY A 16 -2.77 -9.98 -11.51
N GLN A 17 -3.74 -9.07 -11.55
CA GLN A 17 -3.50 -7.63 -11.51
C GLN A 17 -3.11 -7.18 -10.10
N THR A 18 -2.10 -6.32 -9.98
CA THR A 18 -1.83 -5.62 -8.72
C THR A 18 -2.42 -4.21 -8.69
N ILE A 19 -2.82 -3.78 -7.49
CA ILE A 19 -3.18 -2.40 -7.18
C ILE A 19 -1.98 -1.56 -6.72
N LEU A 20 -0.87 -2.21 -6.34
CA LEU A 20 0.32 -1.55 -5.83
C LEU A 20 1.27 -1.29 -7.00
N LYS A 21 1.05 -0.18 -7.67
CA LYS A 21 1.91 0.31 -8.75
C LYS A 21 2.49 1.66 -8.38
N GLU A 22 3.76 1.86 -8.68
CA GLU A 22 4.40 3.16 -8.53
C GLU A 22 3.80 4.17 -9.52
N GLN A 23 3.49 5.37 -9.05
CA GLN A 23 3.06 6.49 -9.87
C GLN A 23 4.23 7.45 -10.08
N PRO A 24 4.34 8.12 -11.25
CA PRO A 24 3.33 8.20 -12.32
C PRO A 24 3.45 7.14 -13.42
N ASN A 25 4.62 6.50 -13.58
CA ASN A 25 4.93 5.73 -14.79
C ASN A 25 4.50 4.25 -14.72
N GLU A 26 4.05 3.75 -13.57
CA GLU A 26 3.57 2.37 -13.37
C GLU A 26 4.56 1.28 -13.83
N ASN A 27 5.86 1.53 -13.65
CA ASN A 27 6.93 0.61 -14.03
C ASN A 27 7.41 -0.27 -12.87
N ILE A 28 7.11 0.10 -11.62
CA ILE A 28 7.34 -0.77 -10.47
C ILE A 28 6.00 -1.29 -9.95
N TRP A 29 5.87 -2.61 -9.92
CA TRP A 29 4.69 -3.32 -9.41
C TRP A 29 5.07 -4.09 -8.16
N ALA A 30 4.18 -4.09 -7.17
CA ALA A 30 4.36 -4.82 -5.93
C ALA A 30 3.21 -5.78 -5.69
N TYR A 31 3.52 -6.97 -5.18
CA TYR A 31 2.54 -7.98 -4.77
C TYR A 31 2.81 -8.36 -3.32
N ILE A 32 1.78 -8.33 -2.49
CA ILE A 32 1.87 -8.67 -1.08
C ILE A 32 1.06 -9.92 -0.82
N GLU A 33 1.68 -10.90 -0.20
CA GLU A 33 1.02 -12.09 0.32
C GLU A 33 1.21 -12.14 1.84
N THR A 34 0.08 -12.17 2.57
CA THR A 34 0.08 -12.33 4.03
C THR A 34 -0.71 -13.56 4.41
N VAL A 35 -0.06 -14.49 5.11
CA VAL A 35 -0.68 -15.70 5.66
C VAL A 35 -0.82 -15.51 7.17
N GLU A 36 -2.06 -15.44 7.62
CA GLU A 36 -2.42 -15.32 9.04
C GLU A 36 -2.95 -16.63 9.59
N GLN A 37 -2.53 -16.97 10.80
CA GLN A 37 -3.14 -18.02 11.61
C GLN A 37 -4.02 -17.40 12.68
N LYS A 38 -5.26 -17.88 12.79
CA LYS A 38 -6.13 -17.55 13.92
C LYS A 38 -6.24 -18.78 14.81
N LYS A 39 -5.76 -18.68 16.06
CA LYS A 39 -5.91 -19.72 17.09
C LYS A 39 -6.40 -19.08 18.38
N PHE A 40 -7.48 -19.59 18.95
CA PHE A 40 -8.06 -19.14 20.23
C PHE A 40 -8.26 -17.61 20.30
N GLY A 41 -8.83 -17.01 19.24
CA GLY A 41 -9.07 -15.56 19.16
C GLY A 41 -7.81 -14.71 18.91
N LYS A 42 -6.61 -15.30 18.91
CA LYS A 42 -5.35 -14.60 18.62
C LYS A 42 -4.98 -14.75 17.15
N LYS A 43 -4.69 -13.63 16.49
CA LYS A 43 -4.15 -13.59 15.13
C LYS A 43 -2.62 -13.57 15.18
N LYS A 44 -1.97 -14.40 14.38
CA LYS A 44 -0.51 -14.41 14.19
C LYS A 44 -0.18 -14.44 12.71
N ILE A 45 0.59 -13.47 12.24
CA ILE A 45 1.14 -13.47 10.88
C ILE A 45 2.27 -14.50 10.82
N ILE A 46 2.03 -15.59 10.08
CA ILE A 46 3.02 -16.66 9.85
C ILE A 46 3.99 -16.24 8.74
N ARG A 47 3.44 -15.78 7.62
CA ARG A 47 4.21 -15.41 6.43
C ARG A 47 3.75 -14.05 5.94
N ASN A 48 4.72 -13.21 5.62
CA ASN A 48 4.50 -11.96 4.91
C ASN A 48 5.60 -11.88 3.85
N THR A 49 5.19 -11.87 2.59
CA THR A 49 6.07 -11.87 1.43
C THR A 49 5.68 -10.72 0.52
N LEU A 50 6.67 -9.94 0.09
CA LEU A 50 6.51 -8.86 -0.88
C LEU A 50 7.35 -9.20 -2.11
N LEU A 51 6.71 -9.28 -3.27
CA LEU A 51 7.35 -9.41 -4.57
C LEU A 51 7.31 -8.06 -5.27
N ILE A 52 8.46 -7.51 -5.60
CA ILE A 52 8.62 -6.27 -6.37
C ILE A 52 9.12 -6.64 -7.76
N LEU A 53 8.42 -6.15 -8.78
CA LEU A 53 8.75 -6.32 -10.19
C LEU A 53 9.01 -4.95 -10.79
N GLU A 54 10.17 -4.79 -11.43
CA GLU A 54 10.51 -3.58 -12.18
C GLU A 54 10.45 -3.91 -13.67
N PHE A 55 9.72 -3.12 -14.43
CA PHE A 55 9.62 -3.22 -15.88
C PHE A 55 10.43 -2.11 -16.54
N ASP A 56 10.96 -2.39 -17.71
CA ASP A 56 11.54 -1.36 -18.58
C ASP A 56 10.44 -0.52 -19.26
N SER A 57 10.84 0.48 -20.03
CA SER A 57 9.93 1.35 -20.79
C SER A 57 9.10 0.62 -21.85
N ARG A 58 9.48 -0.60 -22.23
CA ARG A 58 8.77 -1.45 -23.18
C ARG A 58 7.81 -2.43 -22.49
N GLY A 59 7.76 -2.43 -21.15
CA GLY A 59 6.91 -3.31 -20.36
C GLY A 59 7.48 -4.73 -20.19
N VAL A 60 8.78 -4.92 -20.42
CA VAL A 60 9.48 -6.19 -20.20
C VAL A 60 10.07 -6.20 -18.79
N LEU A 61 9.97 -7.33 -18.10
CA LEU A 61 10.48 -7.51 -16.74
C LEU A 61 12.00 -7.32 -16.72
N LYS A 62 12.44 -6.24 -16.08
CA LYS A 62 13.85 -5.88 -15.93
C LYS A 62 14.45 -6.44 -14.64
N SER A 63 13.70 -6.42 -13.54
CA SER A 63 14.18 -6.96 -12.26
C SER A 63 13.03 -7.56 -11.43
N LYS A 64 13.37 -8.54 -10.59
CA LYS A 64 12.44 -9.12 -9.60
C LYS A 64 13.13 -9.23 -8.25
N LYS A 65 12.45 -8.82 -7.18
CA LYS A 65 12.95 -8.86 -5.81
C LYS A 65 11.89 -9.42 -4.88
N ILE A 66 12.24 -10.42 -4.08
CA ILE A 66 11.35 -11.00 -3.06
C ILE A 66 11.89 -10.62 -1.70
N LEU A 67 11.02 -10.07 -0.86
CA LEU A 67 11.28 -9.71 0.53
C LEU A 67 10.38 -10.53 1.43
N ASN A 68 10.95 -11.07 2.51
CA ASN A 68 10.23 -11.79 3.54
C ASN A 68 10.19 -11.00 4.85
N LYS A 69 9.42 -11.51 5.82
CA LYS A 69 9.27 -10.93 7.16
C LYS A 69 10.58 -10.48 7.83
N ASN A 70 11.67 -11.22 7.62
CA ASN A 70 12.96 -10.94 8.24
C ASN A 70 13.74 -9.83 7.51
N ASP A 71 13.44 -9.61 6.22
CA ASP A 71 14.09 -8.60 5.41
C ASP A 71 13.53 -7.20 5.69
N PHE A 72 12.25 -7.08 6.04
CA PHE A 72 11.63 -5.78 6.36
C PHE A 72 12.26 -5.09 7.57
N ASN A 73 12.72 -5.84 8.56
CA ASN A 73 13.36 -5.28 9.76
C ASN A 73 14.70 -4.57 9.46
N LYS A 74 15.23 -4.72 8.24
CA LYS A 74 16.49 -4.10 7.80
C LYS A 74 16.28 -2.90 6.89
N ILE A 75 15.04 -2.56 6.55
CA ILE A 75 14.72 -1.45 5.65
C ILE A 75 14.60 -0.17 6.49
N LYS A 76 15.50 0.79 6.25
CA LYS A 76 15.35 2.14 6.79
C LYS A 76 14.19 2.80 6.06
N PHE A 77 13.23 3.33 6.81
CA PHE A 77 12.17 4.15 6.24
C PHE A 77 12.77 5.37 5.57
N ASP A 78 12.32 5.68 4.36
CA ASP A 78 12.69 6.92 3.68
C ASP A 78 12.04 8.10 4.41
N GLU A 79 12.77 9.22 4.53
CA GLU A 79 12.27 10.46 5.11
C GLU A 79 11.46 11.28 4.09
N ALA A 80 11.49 10.86 2.81
CA ALA A 80 10.70 11.47 1.75
C ALA A 80 9.20 11.39 2.06
N SER A 81 8.55 12.55 2.20
CA SER A 81 7.10 12.65 2.36
C SER A 81 6.43 12.89 1.02
N THR A 82 5.40 12.09 0.71
CA THR A 82 4.57 12.33 -0.49
C THR A 82 3.48 13.34 -0.15
N VAL A 83 3.45 14.47 -0.85
CA VAL A 83 2.35 15.44 -0.73
C VAL A 83 1.13 14.88 -1.45
N SER A 84 0.19 14.32 -0.68
CA SER A 84 -1.07 13.79 -1.22
C SER A 84 -1.89 14.93 -1.85
N SER A 85 -2.13 14.86 -3.16
CA SER A 85 -3.08 15.74 -3.85
C SER A 85 -4.55 15.37 -3.55
N GLY A 86 -4.79 14.18 -2.99
CA GLY A 86 -6.11 13.55 -2.86
C GLY A 86 -7.00 14.08 -1.72
N LEU A 87 -6.43 14.84 -0.78
CA LEU A 87 -7.20 15.63 0.18
C LEU A 87 -6.46 16.92 0.46
N ASN A 88 -6.90 18.03 -0.13
CA ASN A 88 -6.45 19.36 0.28
C ASN A 88 -6.66 19.48 1.81
N ASN A 89 -5.60 19.85 2.53
CA ASN A 89 -5.64 20.03 3.99
C ASN A 89 -6.80 20.97 4.43
N SER A 90 -7.19 21.90 3.57
CA SER A 90 -8.36 22.78 3.77
C SER A 90 -9.70 22.03 3.71
N PHE A 91 -9.83 21.02 2.85
CA PHE A 91 -11.05 20.21 2.72
C PHE A 91 -11.23 19.28 3.93
N SER A 92 -10.19 18.53 4.30
CA SER A 92 -10.21 17.65 5.47
C SER A 92 -10.44 18.46 6.76
N LYS A 93 -9.74 19.58 6.94
CA LYS A 93 -9.92 20.49 8.09
C LYS A 93 -11.35 21.03 8.18
N ARG A 94 -12.01 21.33 7.05
CA ARG A 94 -13.41 21.78 7.02
C ARG A 94 -14.40 20.68 7.41
N ILE A 95 -14.18 19.45 6.96
CA ILE A 95 -15.02 18.31 7.38
C ILE A 95 -14.86 18.06 8.88
N PHE A 96 -13.62 17.92 9.36
CA PHE A 96 -13.37 17.63 10.77
C PHE A 96 -13.82 18.75 11.70
N SER A 97 -13.69 20.02 11.29
CA SER A 97 -14.20 21.16 12.08
C SER A 97 -15.72 21.16 12.17
N SER A 98 -16.43 20.80 11.09
CA SER A 98 -17.89 20.70 11.12
C SER A 98 -18.39 19.58 12.04
N ILE A 99 -17.71 18.43 12.03
CA ILE A 99 -18.02 17.29 12.91
C ILE A 99 -17.74 17.67 14.37
N ARG A 100 -16.58 18.27 14.66
CA ARG A 100 -16.24 18.77 16.00
C ARG A 100 -17.28 19.76 16.50
N LYS A 101 -17.68 20.74 15.68
CA LYS A 101 -18.66 21.77 16.08
C LYS A 101 -20.03 21.16 16.39
N ARG A 102 -20.48 20.18 15.59
CA ARG A 102 -21.72 19.44 15.86
C ARG A 102 -21.65 18.63 17.15
N ALA A 103 -20.52 17.97 17.40
CA ALA A 103 -20.30 17.21 18.64
C ALA A 103 -20.28 18.13 19.87
N GLN A 104 -19.59 19.28 19.79
CA GLN A 104 -19.57 20.30 20.85
C GLN A 104 -20.98 20.82 21.13
N ASN A 105 -21.71 21.25 20.11
CA ASN A 105 -23.07 21.73 20.28
C ASN A 105 -23.98 20.69 20.96
N LYS A 106 -23.82 19.40 20.64
CA LYS A 106 -24.57 18.30 21.26
C LYS A 106 -24.17 18.09 22.72
N LEU A 107 -22.89 18.21 23.06
CA LEU A 107 -22.43 18.15 24.45
C LEU A 107 -22.98 19.34 25.24
N ASP A 108 -22.90 20.55 24.69
CA ASP A 108 -23.37 21.78 25.32
C ASP A 108 -24.90 21.76 25.58
N THR A 109 -25.68 21.01 24.79
CA THR A 109 -27.13 20.80 25.04
C THR A 109 -27.43 19.74 26.09
N ILE A 110 -26.48 18.86 26.43
CA ILE A 110 -26.64 17.80 27.44
C ILE A 110 -26.17 18.29 28.82
N THR A 111 -25.18 19.20 28.85
CA THR A 111 -24.65 19.80 30.10
C THR A 111 -25.44 21.00 30.62
N LYS A 112 -26.53 21.40 29.95
CA LYS A 112 -27.40 22.54 30.31
C LYS A 112 -28.78 22.02 30.69
#